data_AF-A0A6P2CVI2-F1
#
_entry.id   AF-A0A6P2CVI2-F1
#
_cell.length_a   1.000
_cell.length_b   1.000
_cell.length_c   1.000
_cell.angle_alpha   90.00
_cell.angle_beta   90.00
_cell.angle_gamma   90.00
#
_symmetry.space_group_name_H-M   'P 1'
#
loop_
_entity.id
_entity.type
_entity.pdbx_description
1 polymer ?
#
loop_
_entity_poly.entity_id
_entity_poly.type
_entity_poly.pdbx_seq_one_letter_code
_entity_poly.pdbx_strand_id
1 'polypeptide(L)'
;MGSVWFSGRLTVTPPLTAEQRDDVDHAHRQQPWERPWEVSADGTQIGLRGGWHFVTRQASALERLIRDYLEPWGCVVSGQLRWGNGGELGDESGVVFVDRNRVECVWDVRVNPGPS
;
A
#
# COMPACT_ATOMS: atom_id res chain seq x y z
N MET A 1 11.82 -14.52 13.68
CA MET A 1 10.63 -14.08 12.89
C MET A 1 10.82 -12.59 12.56
N GLY A 2 11.18 -12.26 11.33
CA GLY A 2 11.49 -10.87 10.91
C GLY A 2 10.24 -10.08 10.54
N SER A 3 10.11 -8.85 11.05
CA SER A 3 8.99 -7.95 10.76
C SER A 3 9.22 -7.22 9.44
N VAL A 4 8.20 -7.14 8.57
CA VAL A 4 8.26 -6.28 7.37
C VAL A 4 7.86 -4.87 7.76
N TRP A 5 8.70 -3.88 7.46
CA TRP A 5 8.36 -2.46 7.60
C TRP A 5 8.07 -1.85 6.24
N PHE A 6 7.23 -0.82 6.24
CA PHE A 6 6.99 0.02 5.07
C PHE A 6 7.37 1.47 5.39
N SER A 7 7.96 2.15 4.40
CA SER A 7 8.33 3.55 4.48
C SER A 7 8.01 4.25 3.17
N GLY A 8 7.27 5.35 3.23
CA GLY A 8 6.85 6.09 2.05
C GLY A 8 5.45 6.62 2.25
N ARG A 9 4.98 7.39 1.26
CA ARG A 9 3.65 8.00 1.27
C ARG A 9 3.13 8.03 -0.15
N LEU A 10 1.86 7.66 -0.30
CA LEU A 10 1.10 7.92 -1.53
C LEU A 10 0.30 9.18 -1.30
N THR A 11 0.35 10.09 -2.27
CA THR A 11 -0.41 11.34 -2.25
C THR A 11 -1.68 11.17 -3.07
N VAL A 12 -2.79 11.70 -2.58
CA VAL A 12 -4.09 11.72 -3.25
C VAL A 12 -4.42 13.14 -3.68
N THR A 13 -4.84 13.34 -4.93
CA THR A 13 -5.21 14.64 -5.47
C THR A 13 -6.48 14.55 -6.32
N PRO A 14 -7.53 15.35 -6.04
CA PRO A 14 -7.66 16.25 -4.88
C PRO A 14 -7.72 15.46 -3.54
N PRO A 15 -7.58 16.12 -2.38
CA PRO A 15 -7.73 15.47 -1.08
C PRO A 15 -9.15 14.91 -0.90
N LEU A 16 -9.26 13.75 -0.26
CA LEU A 16 -10.55 13.13 0.04
C LEU A 16 -11.35 13.96 1.04
N THR A 17 -12.66 14.04 0.84
CA THR A 17 -13.60 14.64 1.80
C THR A 17 -13.77 13.74 3.03
N ALA A 18 -14.40 14.26 4.10
CA ALA A 18 -14.71 13.45 5.27
C ALA A 18 -15.62 12.26 4.93
N GLU A 19 -16.65 12.49 4.13
CA GLU A 19 -17.60 11.45 3.68
C GLU A 19 -16.90 10.35 2.87
N GLN A 20 -16.02 10.72 1.93
CA GLN A 20 -15.23 9.76 1.16
C GLN A 20 -14.29 8.93 2.03
N ARG A 21 -13.68 9.55 3.06
CA ARG A 21 -12.85 8.82 4.03
C ARG A 21 -13.69 7.83 4.84
N ASP A 22 -14.86 8.25 5.29
CA ASP A 22 -15.78 7.40 6.05
C ASP A 22 -16.27 6.21 5.20
N ASP A 23 -16.52 6.42 3.91
CA ASP A 23 -16.90 5.36 2.97
C ASP A 23 -15.78 4.34 2.77
N VAL A 24 -14.54 4.80 2.56
CA VAL A 24 -13.36 3.93 2.50
C VAL A 24 -13.22 3.14 3.80
N ASP A 25 -13.34 3.82 4.95
CA ASP A 25 -13.27 3.19 6.27
C ASP A 25 -14.37 2.15 6.50
N HIS A 26 -15.60 2.45 6.07
CA HIS A 26 -16.75 1.56 6.17
C HIS A 26 -16.57 0.33 5.28
N ALA A 27 -16.22 0.52 4.01
CA ALA A 27 -15.95 -0.56 3.06
C ALA A 27 -14.87 -1.51 3.57
N HIS A 28 -13.78 -0.90 4.03
CA HIS A 28 -12.71 -1.59 4.70
C HIS A 28 -13.32 -2.45 5.86
N ARG A 29 -14.26 -1.95 6.70
CA ARG A 29 -14.72 -2.66 7.94
C ARG A 29 -15.45 -3.95 7.62
N GLN A 30 -16.05 -4.03 6.45
CA GLN A 30 -16.76 -5.22 5.99
C GLN A 30 -15.82 -6.33 5.49
N GLN A 31 -14.57 -6.02 5.13
CA GLN A 31 -13.60 -6.99 4.58
C GLN A 31 -12.23 -6.88 5.27
N PRO A 32 -12.11 -7.27 6.54
CA PRO A 32 -10.96 -6.96 7.37
C PRO A 32 -9.64 -7.65 6.98
N TRP A 33 -9.67 -8.78 6.27
CA TRP A 33 -8.47 -9.48 5.79
C TRP A 33 -7.87 -8.90 4.50
N GLU A 34 -8.51 -7.88 3.91
CA GLU A 34 -8.02 -7.15 2.74
C GLU A 34 -7.32 -5.84 3.09
N ARG A 35 -7.11 -5.58 4.39
CA ARG A 35 -6.77 -4.24 4.89
C ARG A 35 -5.31 -4.07 5.29
N PRO A 36 -4.52 -3.41 4.45
CA PRO A 36 -3.33 -2.76 4.93
C PRO A 36 -3.43 -1.24 4.79
N TRP A 37 -4.40 -0.65 4.08
CA TRP A 37 -4.35 0.75 3.65
C TRP A 37 -5.16 1.67 4.57
N GLU A 38 -4.55 2.78 4.98
CA GLU A 38 -5.14 3.83 5.82
C GLU A 38 -5.05 5.17 5.10
N VAL A 39 -6.13 5.95 5.14
CA VAL A 39 -6.16 7.31 4.61
C VAL A 39 -5.85 8.29 5.75
N SER A 40 -5.02 9.29 5.49
CA SER A 40 -4.74 10.35 6.47
C SER A 40 -5.99 11.15 6.82
N ALA A 41 -6.01 11.74 8.01
CA ALA A 41 -7.15 12.53 8.49
C ALA A 41 -7.50 13.74 7.60
N ASP A 42 -6.51 14.27 6.88
CA ASP A 42 -6.69 15.38 5.93
C ASP A 42 -7.05 14.90 4.50
N GLY A 43 -7.12 13.59 4.27
CA GLY A 43 -7.46 12.99 2.98
C GLY A 43 -6.39 13.10 1.91
N THR A 44 -5.18 13.59 2.24
CA THR A 44 -4.11 13.84 1.27
C THR A 44 -3.20 12.65 1.05
N GLN A 45 -3.21 11.66 1.94
CA GLN A 45 -2.25 10.56 1.93
C GLN A 45 -2.92 9.20 2.13
N ILE A 46 -2.33 8.19 1.49
CA ILE A 46 -2.59 6.78 1.75
C ILE A 46 -1.29 6.15 2.27
N GLY A 47 -1.40 5.47 3.41
CA GLY A 47 -0.31 4.76 4.07
C GLY A 47 -0.69 3.32 4.41
N LEU A 48 0.30 2.56 4.86
CA LEU A 48 0.06 1.20 5.36
C LEU A 48 -0.15 1.22 6.87
N ARG A 49 -1.25 0.64 7.32
CA ARG A 49 -1.51 0.28 8.70
C ARG A 49 -0.42 -0.68 9.16
N GLY A 50 0.03 -0.54 10.41
CA GLY A 50 1.05 -1.46 10.96
C GLY A 50 0.55 -2.90 11.05
N GLY A 51 1.45 -3.87 10.84
CA GLY A 51 1.13 -5.30 10.91
C GLY A 51 2.00 -6.16 10.02
N TRP A 52 1.60 -7.43 9.88
CA TRP A 52 2.20 -8.37 8.93
C TRP A 52 1.51 -8.24 7.58
N HIS A 53 2.28 -8.03 6.51
CA HIS A 53 1.72 -7.78 5.19
C HIS A 53 2.41 -8.61 4.11
N PHE A 54 1.60 -9.20 3.23
CA PHE A 54 2.07 -9.83 2.01
C PHE A 54 2.00 -8.83 0.87
N VAL A 55 3.14 -8.49 0.28
CA VAL A 55 3.28 -7.39 -0.71
C VAL A 55 2.33 -7.56 -1.90
N THR A 56 2.26 -8.75 -2.50
CA THR A 56 1.38 -9.03 -3.65
C THR A 56 -0.09 -8.79 -3.32
N ARG A 57 -0.54 -9.18 -2.11
CA ARG A 57 -1.90 -8.90 -1.65
C ARG A 57 -2.13 -7.40 -1.45
N GLN A 58 -1.13 -6.67 -0.98
CA GLN A 58 -1.28 -5.23 -0.76
C GLN A 58 -1.31 -4.43 -2.06
N ALA A 59 -0.53 -4.81 -3.06
CA ALA A 59 -0.58 -4.21 -4.39
C ALA A 59 -1.99 -4.37 -5.01
N SER A 60 -2.53 -5.59 -5.02
CA SER A 60 -3.89 -5.83 -5.53
C SER A 60 -4.97 -5.12 -4.70
N ALA A 61 -4.79 -5.02 -3.37
CA ALA A 61 -5.70 -4.25 -2.52
C ALA A 61 -5.63 -2.74 -2.83
N LEU A 62 -4.44 -2.20 -3.14
CA LEU A 62 -4.27 -0.81 -3.53
C LEU A 62 -4.93 -0.51 -4.88
N GLU A 63 -4.73 -1.39 -5.86
CA GLU A 63 -5.39 -1.30 -7.16
C GLU A 63 -6.92 -1.30 -7.03
N ARG A 64 -7.46 -2.15 -6.14
CA ARG A 64 -8.90 -2.17 -5.84
C ARG A 64 -9.38 -0.89 -5.18
N LEU A 65 -8.67 -0.38 -4.18
CA LEU A 65 -9.00 0.90 -3.54
C LEU A 65 -9.04 2.04 -4.58
N ILE A 66 -8.03 2.09 -5.45
CA ILE A 66 -7.94 3.09 -6.51
C ILE A 66 -9.13 2.96 -7.48
N ARG A 67 -9.37 1.77 -8.03
CA ARG A 67 -10.39 1.52 -9.05
C ARG A 67 -11.82 1.67 -8.51
N ASP A 68 -12.08 1.16 -7.31
CA ASP A 68 -13.44 1.03 -6.80
C ASP A 68 -13.92 2.31 -6.08
N TYR A 69 -12.98 3.17 -5.62
CA TYR A 69 -13.30 4.39 -4.87
C TYR A 69 -12.67 5.65 -5.46
N LEU A 70 -11.34 5.69 -5.58
CA LEU A 70 -10.62 6.93 -5.86
C LEU A 70 -10.83 7.42 -7.29
N GLU A 71 -10.73 6.53 -8.28
CA GLU A 71 -10.97 6.84 -9.69
C GLU A 71 -12.40 7.34 -9.94
N PRO A 72 -13.48 6.68 -9.45
CA PRO A 72 -14.84 7.18 -9.53
C PRO A 72 -15.03 8.60 -8.96
N TRP A 73 -14.25 8.96 -7.94
CA TRP A 73 -14.28 10.29 -7.33
C TRP A 73 -13.40 11.32 -8.04
N GLY A 74 -12.75 10.96 -9.14
CA GLY A 74 -11.83 11.82 -9.88
C GLY A 74 -10.51 12.06 -9.15
N CYS A 75 -10.15 11.20 -8.20
CA CYS A 75 -8.90 11.27 -7.46
C CYS A 75 -7.77 10.56 -8.21
N VAL A 76 -6.57 11.13 -8.05
CA VAL A 76 -5.32 10.63 -8.61
C VAL A 76 -4.37 10.34 -7.47
N VAL A 77 -3.85 9.11 -7.43
CA VAL A 77 -2.86 8.65 -6.48
C VAL A 77 -1.49 8.65 -7.14
N SER A 78 -0.48 9.17 -6.45
CA SER A 78 0.90 9.10 -6.89
C SER A 78 1.88 9.03 -5.72
N GLY A 79 2.98 8.32 -5.88
CA GLY A 79 4.02 8.24 -4.86
C GLY A 79 4.77 6.92 -4.90
N GLN A 80 5.51 6.68 -3.82
CA GLN A 80 6.27 5.46 -3.65
C GLN A 80 6.14 4.95 -2.21
N LEU A 81 6.05 3.64 -2.07
CA LEU A 81 6.09 2.93 -0.81
C LEU A 81 7.18 1.87 -0.88
N ARG A 82 8.19 2.04 -0.06
CA ARG A 82 9.26 1.05 0.09
C ARG A 82 8.88 0.09 1.19
N TRP A 83 9.26 -1.17 1.03
CA TRP A 83 9.23 -2.15 2.11
C TRP A 83 10.57 -2.82 2.27
N GLY A 84 10.83 -3.32 3.47
CA GLY A 84 12.00 -4.13 3.77
C GLY A 84 11.71 -5.07 4.92
N ASN A 85 12.40 -6.21 4.94
CA ASN A 85 12.32 -7.17 6.04
C ASN A 85 13.39 -6.87 7.09
N GLY A 86 12.96 -6.80 8.35
CA GLY A 86 13.76 -6.48 9.52
C GLY A 86 14.30 -7.65 10.31
N GLY A 87 14.57 -8.79 9.68
CA GLY A 87 15.08 -9.96 10.38
C GLY A 87 15.39 -11.14 9.47
N GLU A 88 15.60 -12.31 10.08
CA GLU A 88 16.13 -13.58 9.53
C GLU A 88 15.41 -14.17 8.30
N LEU A 89 14.36 -13.55 7.76
CA LEU A 89 13.60 -14.04 6.60
C LEU A 89 14.17 -13.57 5.24
N GLY A 90 15.40 -13.08 5.21
CA GLY A 90 16.09 -12.65 3.99
C GLY A 90 15.87 -11.17 3.65
N ASP A 91 16.79 -10.63 2.85
CA ASP A 91 16.86 -9.23 2.40
C ASP A 91 15.76 -8.87 1.38
N GLU A 92 14.55 -9.41 1.54
CA GLU A 92 13.44 -9.07 0.67
C GLU A 92 13.04 -7.60 0.91
N SER A 93 13.34 -6.78 -0.08
CA SER A 93 13.00 -5.37 -0.10
C SER A 93 12.46 -5.01 -1.48
N GLY A 94 11.69 -3.94 -1.53
CA GLY A 94 11.15 -3.49 -2.79
C GLY A 94 10.36 -2.21 -2.65
N VAL A 95 9.78 -1.80 -3.77
CA VAL A 95 9.06 -0.53 -3.89
C VAL A 95 7.77 -0.73 -4.69
N VAL A 96 6.67 -0.22 -4.16
CA VAL A 96 5.43 0.01 -4.91
C VAL A 96 5.51 1.43 -5.41
N PHE A 97 5.55 1.60 -6.72
CA PHE A 97 5.40 2.88 -7.38
C PHE A 97 3.95 3.05 -7.80
N VAL A 98 3.41 4.24 -7.58
CA VAL A 98 2.12 4.64 -8.12
C VAL A 98 2.34 5.91 -8.95
N ASP A 99 2.07 5.84 -10.24
CA ASP A 99 2.01 7.01 -11.13
C ASP A 99 0.58 7.13 -11.67
N ARG A 100 -0.11 8.20 -11.29
CA ARG A 100 -1.47 8.52 -11.73
C ARG A 100 -2.38 7.28 -11.77
N ASN A 101 -2.60 6.67 -10.61
CA ASN A 101 -3.43 5.46 -10.40
C ASN A 101 -2.87 4.14 -10.94
N ARG A 102 -1.79 4.17 -11.74
CA ARG A 102 -1.10 2.95 -12.17
C ARG A 102 -0.17 2.46 -11.07
N VAL A 103 -0.41 1.25 -10.58
CA VAL A 103 0.42 0.58 -9.57
C VAL A 103 1.46 -0.28 -10.26
N GLU A 104 2.72 -0.12 -9.88
CA GLU A 104 3.83 -0.97 -10.31
C GLU A 104 4.60 -1.46 -9.09
N CYS A 105 4.89 -2.76 -9.04
CA CYS A 105 5.62 -3.37 -7.95
C CYS A 105 6.98 -3.85 -8.45
N VAL A 106 8.05 -3.39 -7.80
CA VAL A 106 9.42 -3.82 -8.07
C VAL A 106 9.96 -4.47 -6.81
N TRP A 107 10.40 -5.73 -6.92
CA TRP A 107 11.09 -6.46 -5.84
C TRP A 107 12.56 -6.68 -6.17
N ASP A 108 13.43 -6.59 -5.17
CA ASP A 108 14.79 -7.12 -5.25
C ASP A 108 14.80 -8.46 -4.48
N VAL A 109 14.82 -9.57 -5.21
CA VAL A 109 15.03 -10.88 -4.61
C VAL A 109 16.54 -11.13 -4.60
N ARG A 110 17.22 -10.75 -3.52
CA ARG A 110 18.55 -11.31 -3.24
C ARG A 110 18.39 -12.77 -2.83
N VAL A 111 18.26 -13.64 -3.84
CA VAL A 111 18.50 -15.07 -3.63
C VAL A 111 19.98 -15.18 -3.27
N ASN A 112 20.32 -15.40 -2.01
CA ASN A 112 21.68 -15.86 -1.67
C ASN A 112 21.77 -17.30 -2.17
N PRO A 113 22.45 -17.60 -3.29
CA PRO A 113 22.70 -18.98 -3.65
C PRO A 113 23.84 -19.41 -2.71
N GLY A 114 23.51 -19.90 -1.52
CA GLY A 114 24.50 -20.50 -0.64
C GLY A 114 25.35 -21.50 -1.43
N PRO A 115 26.66 -21.59 -1.19
CA PRO A 115 27.54 -22.42 -2.02
C PRO A 115 27.11 -23.89 -1.95
N SER A 116 26.96 -24.48 -3.14
CA SER A 116 26.65 -25.89 -3.38
C SER A 116 27.70 -26.84 -2.80
#